data_AF-A0A0W8JIG8-F1
#
_entry.id   AF-A0A0W8JIG8-F1
#
_cell.length_a   1.000
_cell.length_b   1.000
_cell.length_c   1.000
_cell.angle_alpha   90.00
_cell.angle_beta   90.00
_cell.angle_gamma   90.00
#
_symmetry.space_group_name_H-M   'P 1'
#
loop_
_entity.id
_entity.type
_entity.pdbx_description
1 polymer ?
#
loop_
_entity_poly.entity_id
_entity_poly.type
_entity_poly.pdbx_seq_one_letter_code
_entity_poly.pdbx_strand_id
1 'polypeptide(L)'
;MSQFTFKNILTFKNRETAKLVTLDANLKILKSSGREVFLQDTAVFVLLHHFFTHEAAVLSYHDIGCIVREQKSTFHMEDCPDNIIANKYVFKVRSILKNLMIDDFIVTVRGLGYKVSGKWLPLLADKEDGQNKHAFLKEITAIIEDSIAYTESVNITQDKSGLSFIKPDQETVLNHFRRINDCYHHFLSHYSAPGNSIELFELREKITKVLLYTIYWRVGDNLSDEKFRSDYKNELHLLLRQIKQALAFLE
;
A
#
# COMPACT_ATOMS: atom_id res chain seq x y z
N MET A 1 1.93 24.20 22.13
CA MET A 1 2.28 22.77 22.35
C MET A 1 1.44 21.93 21.40
N SER A 2 1.95 21.65 20.21
CA SER A 2 1.34 20.69 19.27
C SER A 2 1.73 19.28 19.69
N GLN A 3 0.75 18.44 20.02
CA GLN A 3 0.98 17.01 20.25
C GLN A 3 1.19 16.33 18.89
N PHE A 4 2.43 16.06 18.52
CA PHE A 4 2.74 15.20 17.38
C PHE A 4 2.26 13.78 17.70
N THR A 5 1.27 13.30 16.96
CA THR A 5 0.82 11.90 17.02
C THR A 5 1.77 11.06 16.17
N PHE A 6 2.62 10.27 16.81
CA PHE A 6 3.61 9.44 16.12
C PHE A 6 3.01 8.08 15.75
N LYS A 7 3.30 7.56 14.55
CA LYS A 7 3.00 6.15 14.24
C LYS A 7 3.89 5.29 15.14
N ASN A 8 3.30 4.30 15.81
CA ASN A 8 3.94 3.62 16.95
C ASN A 8 5.21 2.86 16.56
N ILE A 9 5.23 2.20 15.41
CA ILE A 9 6.37 1.42 14.90
C ILE A 9 6.45 1.66 13.39
N LEU A 10 7.61 2.11 12.93
CA LEU A 10 7.89 2.36 11.51
C LEU A 10 9.10 1.53 11.10
N THR A 11 8.95 0.67 10.10
CA THR A 11 10.03 -0.22 9.66
C THR A 11 10.36 0.06 8.20
N PHE A 12 11.63 0.01 7.84
CA PHE A 12 12.11 0.06 6.46
C PHE A 12 12.97 -1.16 6.15
N LYS A 13 12.90 -1.64 4.91
CA LYS A 13 13.72 -2.72 4.34
C LYS A 13 14.62 -2.16 3.24
N ASN A 14 15.90 -2.50 3.30
CA ASN A 14 16.86 -2.19 2.25
C ASN A 14 16.67 -3.15 1.06
N ARG A 15 16.54 -2.63 -0.17
CA ARG A 15 16.35 -3.40 -1.40
C ARG A 15 17.53 -4.31 -1.75
N GLU A 16 18.75 -3.85 -1.48
CA GLU A 16 19.98 -4.52 -1.92
C GLU A 16 20.46 -5.57 -0.90
N THR A 17 20.26 -5.30 0.39
CA THR A 17 20.82 -6.11 1.48
C THR A 17 19.77 -6.83 2.32
N ALA A 18 18.47 -6.59 2.05
CA ALA A 18 17.34 -7.05 2.86
C ALA A 18 17.38 -6.65 4.35
N LYS A 19 18.33 -5.80 4.77
CA LYS A 19 18.43 -5.29 6.14
C LYS A 19 17.18 -4.51 6.53
N LEU A 20 16.79 -4.67 7.79
CA LEU A 20 15.65 -3.98 8.38
C LEU A 20 16.14 -2.88 9.32
N VAL A 21 15.49 -1.73 9.27
CA VAL A 21 15.59 -0.69 10.29
C VAL A 21 14.20 -0.38 10.82
N THR A 22 14.04 -0.42 12.14
CA THR A 22 12.78 -0.15 12.81
C THR A 22 12.94 0.99 13.79
N LEU A 23 12.11 2.02 13.66
CA LEU A 23 11.93 3.08 14.63
C LEU A 23 10.71 2.76 15.48
N ASP A 24 10.93 2.52 16.77
CA ASP A 24 9.88 2.39 17.78
C ASP A 24 9.67 3.74 18.46
N ALA A 25 8.54 4.38 18.17
CA ALA A 25 8.23 5.72 18.68
C ALA A 25 7.86 5.72 20.17
N ASN A 26 7.31 4.62 20.68
CA ASN A 26 6.92 4.49 22.09
C ASN A 26 8.15 4.36 22.98
N LEU A 27 9.09 3.52 22.55
CA LEU A 27 10.32 3.27 23.30
C LEU A 27 11.43 4.28 22.96
N LYS A 28 11.26 5.09 21.91
CA LYS A 28 12.31 5.96 21.34
C LYS A 28 13.58 5.18 20.99
N ILE A 29 13.41 4.00 20.43
CA ILE A 29 14.52 3.12 20.05
C ILE A 29 14.58 2.97 18.54
N LEU A 30 15.78 3.03 17.99
CA LEU A 30 16.08 2.64 16.62
C LEU A 30 16.79 1.28 16.62
N LYS A 31 16.27 0.31 15.88
CA LYS A 31 16.75 -1.08 15.86
C LYS A 31 17.12 -1.52 14.45
N SER A 32 18.20 -2.29 14.32
CA SER A 32 18.61 -2.92 13.06
C SER A 32 19.62 -4.03 13.32
N SER A 33 19.49 -5.16 12.62
CA SER A 33 20.44 -6.29 12.66
C SER A 33 20.87 -6.71 14.08
N GLY A 34 19.91 -6.80 15.01
CA GLY A 34 20.17 -7.20 16.41
C GLY A 34 20.84 -6.14 17.28
N ARG A 35 21.04 -4.92 16.77
CA ARG A 35 21.51 -3.75 17.51
C ARG A 35 20.36 -2.80 17.78
N GLU A 36 20.44 -2.12 18.92
CA GLU A 36 19.47 -1.09 19.30
C GLU A 36 20.17 0.15 19.85
N VAL A 37 19.62 1.31 19.54
CA VAL A 37 20.09 2.61 20.04
C VAL A 37 18.90 3.37 20.59
N PHE A 38 19.02 3.79 21.85
CA PHE A 38 18.05 4.67 22.49
C PHE A 38 18.31 6.14 22.09
N LEU A 39 17.27 6.83 21.65
CA LEU A 39 17.34 8.19 21.11
C LEU A 39 17.06 9.23 22.21
N GLN A 40 18.11 9.70 22.86
CA GLN A 40 18.01 10.71 23.93
C GLN A 40 17.74 12.13 23.42
N ASP A 41 18.27 12.47 22.24
CA ASP A 41 18.13 13.81 21.65
C ASP A 41 16.76 13.93 20.96
N THR A 42 15.82 14.64 21.57
CA THR A 42 14.44 14.81 21.05
C THR A 42 14.41 15.34 19.62
N ALA A 43 15.27 16.30 19.27
CA ALA A 43 15.31 16.85 17.91
C ALA A 43 15.74 15.78 16.89
N VAL A 44 16.69 14.92 17.27
CA VAL A 44 17.13 13.79 16.44
C VAL A 44 16.02 12.75 16.29
N PHE A 45 15.28 12.45 17.37
CA PHE A 45 14.14 11.55 17.34
C PHE A 45 13.03 12.06 16.40
N VAL A 46 12.64 13.33 16.52
CA VAL A 46 11.59 13.93 15.67
C VAL A 46 12.03 13.96 14.21
N LEU A 47 13.30 14.27 13.92
CA LEU A 47 13.83 14.19 12.56
C LEU A 47 13.81 12.78 11.99
N LEU A 48 14.23 11.77 12.77
CA LEU A 48 14.12 10.37 12.38
C LEU A 48 12.67 9.99 12.09
N HIS A 49 11.74 10.37 12.98
CA HIS A 49 10.32 10.11 12.75
C HIS A 49 9.82 10.76 11.46
N HIS A 50 10.22 12.01 11.16
CA HIS A 50 9.87 12.67 9.90
C HIS A 50 10.38 11.90 8.69
N PHE A 51 11.66 11.47 8.70
CA PHE A 51 12.21 10.66 7.62
C PHE A 51 11.46 9.32 7.46
N PHE A 52 11.00 8.71 8.55
CA PHE A 52 10.26 7.45 8.52
C PHE A 52 8.77 7.60 8.20
N THR A 53 8.22 8.81 8.15
CA THR A 53 6.78 9.05 7.88
C THR A 53 6.49 9.77 6.57
N HIS A 54 7.35 10.70 6.17
CA HIS A 54 7.15 11.52 4.97
C HIS A 54 8.04 10.98 3.84
N GLU A 55 7.65 9.80 3.36
CA GLU A 55 8.38 9.08 2.32
C GLU A 55 8.46 9.88 1.02
N ALA A 56 9.60 9.77 0.33
CA ALA A 56 9.92 10.44 -0.94
C ALA A 56 9.96 11.98 -0.95
N ALA A 57 9.38 12.66 0.05
CA ALA A 57 9.42 14.10 0.18
C ALA A 57 10.83 14.60 0.55
N VAL A 58 11.25 15.69 -0.09
CA VAL A 58 12.48 16.40 0.32
C VAL A 58 12.13 17.23 1.55
N LEU A 59 12.77 16.91 2.67
CA LEU A 59 12.73 17.73 3.87
C LEU A 59 13.70 18.89 3.67
N SER A 60 13.17 20.10 3.58
CA SER A 60 13.99 21.27 3.24
C SER A 60 14.91 21.65 4.40
N TYR A 61 15.97 22.41 4.10
CA TYR A 61 16.83 22.96 5.17
C TYR A 61 16.03 23.78 6.18
N HIS A 62 15.05 24.55 5.70
CA HIS A 62 14.17 25.37 6.53
C HIS A 62 13.33 24.51 7.48
N ASP A 63 12.65 23.48 6.95
CA ASP A 63 11.80 22.59 7.76
C ASP A 63 12.60 21.89 8.86
N ILE A 64 13.81 21.42 8.53
CA ILE A 64 14.72 20.80 9.51
C ILE A 64 15.14 21.83 10.57
N GLY A 65 15.44 23.07 10.16
CA GLY A 65 15.76 24.16 11.08
C GLY A 65 14.62 24.44 12.06
N CYS A 66 13.38 24.52 11.56
CA CYS A 66 12.18 24.71 12.38
C CYS A 66 11.97 23.56 13.36
N ILE A 67 12.00 22.30 12.88
CA ILE A 67 11.87 21.10 13.73
C ILE A 67 12.90 21.15 14.87
N VAL A 68 14.17 21.44 14.57
CA VAL A 68 15.22 21.46 15.60
C VAL A 68 14.98 22.57 16.63
N ARG A 69 14.61 23.78 16.19
CA ARG A 69 14.36 24.91 17.09
C ARG A 69 13.14 24.69 17.97
N GLU A 70 12.10 24.03 17.47
CA GLU A 70 10.93 23.66 18.28
C GLU A 70 11.26 22.65 19.38
N GLN A 71 12.25 21.78 19.16
CA GLN A 71 12.62 20.71 20.09
C GLN A 71 13.80 21.06 21.02
N LYS A 72 14.44 22.22 20.84
CA LYS A 72 15.53 22.70 21.68
C LYS A 72 15.11 23.99 22.37
N SER A 73 15.54 24.19 23.61
CA SER A 73 15.34 25.48 24.28
C SER A 73 15.95 26.59 23.43
N THR A 74 15.19 27.68 23.26
CA THR A 74 15.44 28.84 22.39
C THR A 74 16.82 29.50 22.57
N PHE A 75 17.52 29.20 23.66
CA PHE A 75 18.68 29.95 24.13
C PHE A 75 19.96 29.91 23.27
N HIS A 76 20.04 29.13 22.19
CA HIS A 76 21.29 29.00 21.41
C HIS A 76 21.15 28.87 19.88
N MET A 77 19.97 29.05 19.28
CA MET A 77 19.76 28.72 17.84
C MET A 77 18.97 29.74 17.02
N GLU A 78 18.55 30.87 17.60
CA GLU A 78 17.75 31.88 16.88
C GLU A 78 18.54 32.51 15.71
N ASP A 79 19.84 32.78 15.88
CA ASP A 79 20.67 33.42 14.85
C ASP A 79 21.41 32.45 13.92
N CYS A 80 21.23 31.13 14.07
CA CYS A 80 21.97 30.16 13.27
C CYS A 80 21.25 29.88 11.95
N PRO A 81 21.92 29.98 10.78
CA PRO A 81 21.33 29.65 9.49
C PRO A 81 20.79 28.22 9.41
N ASP A 82 19.62 28.05 8.77
CA ASP A 82 18.91 26.77 8.66
C ASP A 82 19.76 25.65 8.06
N ASN A 83 20.57 25.96 7.06
CA ASN A 83 21.46 24.98 6.43
C ASN A 83 22.52 24.44 7.40
N ILE A 84 23.05 25.27 8.31
CA ILE A 84 24.04 24.85 9.31
C ILE A 84 23.38 23.94 10.34
N ILE A 85 22.20 24.32 10.82
CA ILE A 85 21.41 23.50 11.76
C ILE A 85 21.09 22.15 11.11
N ALA A 86 20.55 22.16 9.90
CA ALA A 86 20.17 20.95 9.18
C ALA A 86 21.36 20.02 8.93
N ASN A 87 22.49 20.55 8.44
CA ASN A 87 23.71 19.76 8.24
C ASN A 87 24.18 19.09 9.54
N LYS A 88 24.19 19.84 10.66
CA LYS A 88 24.61 19.34 11.98
C LYS A 88 23.72 18.20 12.47
N TYR A 89 22.40 18.36 12.39
CA TYR A 89 21.47 17.36 12.91
C TYR A 89 21.33 16.15 11.99
N VAL A 90 21.37 16.33 10.67
CA VAL A 90 21.41 15.20 9.75
C VAL A 90 22.72 14.41 9.90
N PHE A 91 23.85 15.08 10.18
CA PHE A 91 25.09 14.39 10.52
C PHE A 91 24.94 13.52 11.79
N LYS A 92 24.32 14.05 12.86
CA LYS A 92 24.02 13.26 14.07
C LYS A 92 23.14 12.05 13.75
N VAL A 93 22.07 12.23 12.97
CA VAL A 93 21.18 11.14 12.56
C VAL A 93 21.95 10.08 11.76
N ARG A 94 22.76 10.47 10.78
CA ARG A 94 23.61 9.56 10.00
C ARG A 94 24.60 8.81 10.88
N SER A 95 25.18 9.45 11.89
CA SER A 95 26.09 8.79 12.83
C SER A 95 25.39 7.68 13.63
N ILE A 96 24.15 7.91 14.05
CA ILE A 96 23.34 6.91 14.76
C ILE A 96 23.01 5.73 13.84
N LEU A 97 22.59 6.02 12.60
CA LEU A 97 22.33 4.99 11.58
C LEU A 97 23.59 4.17 11.28
N LYS A 98 24.75 4.81 11.19
CA LYS A 98 26.03 4.12 10.98
C LYS A 98 26.38 3.15 12.12
N ASN A 99 26.09 3.50 13.38
CA ASN A 99 26.28 2.59 14.52
C ASN A 99 25.43 1.32 14.40
N LEU A 100 24.29 1.42 13.72
CA LEU A 100 23.37 0.33 13.38
C LEU A 100 23.71 -0.37 12.05
N MET A 101 24.89 -0.11 11.47
CA MET A 101 25.33 -0.66 10.18
C MET A 101 24.37 -0.34 9.03
N ILE A 102 23.75 0.85 9.10
CA ILE A 102 22.86 1.41 8.09
C ILE A 102 23.61 2.53 7.39
N ASP A 103 24.00 2.26 6.14
CA ASP A 103 24.59 3.24 5.25
C ASP A 103 23.54 3.76 4.26
N ASP A 104 23.78 4.95 3.72
CA ASP A 104 23.00 5.56 2.64
C ASP A 104 21.49 5.71 2.89
N PHE A 105 21.01 5.70 4.14
CA PHE A 105 19.58 5.88 4.43
C PHE A 105 19.10 7.30 4.08
N ILE A 106 19.90 8.33 4.37
CA ILE A 106 19.58 9.73 4.09
C ILE A 106 20.49 10.25 2.99
N VAL A 107 19.92 10.73 1.89
CA VAL A 107 20.65 11.35 0.77
C VAL A 107 20.46 12.85 0.76
N THR A 108 21.49 13.57 0.31
CA THR A 108 21.47 15.03 0.18
C THR A 108 20.90 15.41 -1.18
N VAL A 109 19.96 16.34 -1.21
CA VAL A 109 19.47 17.01 -2.42
C VAL A 109 20.07 18.42 -2.44
N ARG A 110 21.09 18.63 -3.28
CA ARG A 110 21.88 19.86 -3.29
C ARG A 110 20.99 21.10 -3.43
N GLY A 111 21.17 22.05 -2.53
CA GLY A 111 20.43 23.32 -2.52
C GLY A 111 18.99 23.23 -1.99
N LEU A 112 18.46 22.04 -1.73
CA LEU A 112 17.08 21.86 -1.27
C LEU A 112 17.00 21.29 0.16
N GLY A 113 17.76 20.24 0.46
CA GLY A 113 17.71 19.59 1.77
C GLY A 113 18.06 18.11 1.73
N TYR A 114 17.25 17.29 2.37
CA TYR A 114 17.51 15.86 2.56
C TYR A 114 16.27 15.01 2.32
N LYS A 115 16.46 13.77 1.89
CA LYS A 115 15.39 12.78 1.78
C LYS A 115 15.89 11.38 2.10
N VAL A 116 14.95 10.46 2.34
CA VAL A 116 15.26 9.03 2.42
C VAL A 116 15.69 8.52 1.05
N SER A 117 16.72 7.68 1.03
CA SER A 117 17.22 7.02 -0.17
C SER A 117 16.21 6.03 -0.71
N GLY A 118 16.04 5.99 -2.04
CA GLY A 118 15.18 5.00 -2.71
C GLY A 118 15.63 3.54 -2.54
N LYS A 119 16.80 3.30 -1.93
CA LYS A 119 17.26 1.96 -1.52
C LYS A 119 16.48 1.40 -0.33
N TRP A 120 15.81 2.25 0.44
CA TRP A 120 15.07 1.86 1.64
C TRP A 120 13.58 2.05 1.38
N LEU A 121 12.82 0.97 1.54
CA LEU A 121 11.37 0.96 1.38
C LEU A 121 10.69 0.77 2.73
N PRO A 122 9.57 1.43 3.00
CA PRO A 122 8.78 1.11 4.18
C PRO A 122 8.31 -0.35 4.12
N LEU A 123 8.32 -1.00 5.27
CA LEU A 123 7.50 -2.17 5.55
C LEU A 123 6.23 -1.63 6.19
N LEU A 124 5.15 -1.64 5.42
CA LEU A 124 3.81 -1.41 5.95
C LEU A 124 3.56 -2.45 7.05
N ALA A 125 3.20 -1.99 8.24
CA ALA A 125 3.00 -2.89 9.38
C ALA A 125 1.88 -3.90 9.07
N ASP A 126 2.12 -5.18 9.34
CA ASP A 126 1.24 -6.35 9.07
C ASP A 126 -0.26 -6.21 9.42
N LYS A 127 -0.64 -5.19 10.23
CA LYS A 127 -2.04 -4.89 10.55
C LYS A 127 -2.80 -4.21 9.40
N GLU A 128 -2.15 -3.39 8.57
CA GLU A 128 -2.78 -2.78 7.39
C GLU A 128 -2.88 -3.79 6.24
N ASP A 129 -1.93 -4.72 6.13
CA ASP A 129 -1.90 -5.77 5.10
C ASP A 129 -3.13 -6.70 5.18
N GLY A 130 -3.40 -7.25 6.38
CA GLY A 130 -4.58 -8.09 6.61
C GLY A 130 -5.90 -7.34 6.40
N GLN A 131 -5.95 -6.05 6.77
CA GLN A 131 -7.14 -5.21 6.56
C GLN A 131 -7.36 -4.88 5.08
N ASN A 132 -6.30 -4.62 4.32
CA ASN A 132 -6.39 -4.34 2.88
C ASN A 132 -6.76 -5.59 2.06
N LYS A 133 -6.13 -6.74 2.35
CA LYS A 133 -6.52 -8.04 1.76
C LYS A 133 -7.99 -8.35 2.08
N HIS A 134 -8.41 -8.12 3.33
CA HIS A 134 -9.80 -8.35 3.74
C HIS A 134 -10.78 -7.39 3.07
N ALA A 135 -10.45 -6.10 2.98
CA ALA A 135 -11.29 -5.10 2.33
C ALA A 135 -11.45 -5.38 0.83
N PHE A 136 -10.35 -5.71 0.15
CA PHE A 136 -10.37 -6.13 -1.25
C PHE A 136 -11.22 -7.38 -1.47
N LEU A 137 -11.03 -8.41 -0.63
CA LEU A 137 -11.81 -9.64 -0.71
C LEU A 137 -13.31 -9.38 -0.49
N LYS A 138 -13.64 -8.54 0.49
CA LYS A 138 -15.01 -8.16 0.81
C LYS A 138 -15.68 -7.47 -0.39
N GLU A 139 -14.99 -6.52 -1.01
CA GLU A 139 -15.54 -5.80 -2.17
C GLU A 139 -15.73 -6.70 -3.39
N ILE A 140 -14.74 -7.54 -3.71
CA ILE A 140 -14.86 -8.51 -4.81
C ILE A 140 -15.98 -9.53 -4.55
N THR A 141 -16.14 -9.98 -3.30
CA THR A 141 -17.23 -10.88 -2.91
C THR A 141 -18.58 -10.19 -3.14
N ALA A 142 -18.74 -8.94 -2.68
CA ALA A 142 -19.96 -8.17 -2.87
C ALA A 142 -20.29 -7.97 -4.35
N ILE A 143 -19.30 -7.65 -5.18
CA ILE A 143 -19.49 -7.49 -6.64
C ILE A 143 -19.99 -8.79 -7.28
N ILE A 144 -19.43 -9.94 -6.87
CA ILE A 144 -19.85 -11.26 -7.36
C ILE A 144 -21.28 -11.57 -6.92
N GLU A 145 -21.62 -11.33 -5.65
CA GLU A 145 -22.96 -11.56 -5.11
C GLU A 145 -24.00 -10.68 -5.80
N ASP A 146 -23.70 -9.39 -5.98
CA ASP A 146 -24.55 -8.46 -6.71
C ASP A 146 -24.77 -8.92 -8.16
N SER A 147 -23.71 -9.41 -8.81
CA SER A 147 -23.79 -9.92 -10.19
C SER A 147 -24.66 -11.17 -10.29
N ILE A 148 -24.53 -12.10 -9.33
CA ILE A 148 -25.38 -13.30 -9.27
C ILE A 148 -26.84 -12.89 -9.03
N ALA A 149 -27.10 -12.03 -8.06
CA ALA A 149 -28.45 -11.53 -7.77
C ALA A 149 -29.05 -10.80 -8.98
N TYR A 150 -28.24 -10.04 -9.71
CA TYR A 150 -28.68 -9.38 -10.94
C TYR A 150 -29.18 -10.40 -11.97
N THR A 151 -28.48 -11.54 -12.16
CA THR A 151 -28.93 -12.59 -13.10
C THR A 151 -30.28 -13.21 -12.75
N GLU A 152 -30.69 -13.18 -11.48
CA GLU A 152 -32.00 -13.66 -11.04
C GLU A 152 -33.12 -12.65 -11.36
N SER A 153 -32.76 -11.37 -11.48
CA SER A 153 -33.71 -10.26 -11.72
C SER A 153 -33.94 -9.93 -13.19
N VAL A 154 -33.14 -10.49 -14.11
CA VAL A 154 -33.19 -10.18 -15.54
C VAL A 154 -33.52 -11.39 -16.42
N ASN A 155 -34.11 -11.11 -17.57
CA ASN A 155 -34.41 -12.11 -18.59
C ASN A 155 -33.16 -12.48 -19.37
N ILE A 156 -32.96 -13.79 -19.58
CA ILE A 156 -31.92 -14.32 -20.45
C ILE A 156 -32.47 -14.33 -21.87
N THR A 157 -31.72 -13.73 -22.80
CA THR A 157 -32.08 -13.67 -24.21
C THR A 157 -31.37 -14.79 -24.96
N GLN A 158 -32.08 -15.46 -25.84
CA GLN A 158 -31.50 -16.39 -26.81
C GLN A 158 -31.50 -15.76 -28.20
N ASP A 159 -30.33 -15.67 -28.81
CA ASP A 159 -30.20 -15.26 -30.21
C ASP A 159 -30.50 -16.44 -31.15
N LYS A 160 -30.81 -16.14 -32.41
CA LYS A 160 -31.04 -17.12 -33.49
C LYS A 160 -29.83 -18.03 -33.74
N SER A 161 -28.65 -17.62 -33.28
CA SER A 161 -27.42 -18.41 -33.29
C SER A 161 -27.37 -19.53 -32.24
N GLY A 162 -28.35 -19.59 -31.32
CA GLY A 162 -28.36 -20.53 -30.19
C GLY A 162 -27.67 -19.99 -28.94
N LEU A 163 -27.10 -18.78 -28.98
CA LEU A 163 -26.41 -18.17 -27.85
C LEU A 163 -27.39 -17.56 -26.84
N SER A 164 -27.30 -18.02 -25.59
CA SER A 164 -27.95 -17.44 -24.41
C SER A 164 -27.05 -16.38 -23.77
N PHE A 165 -27.58 -15.17 -23.53
CA PHE A 165 -26.85 -14.06 -22.91
C PHE A 165 -27.79 -13.10 -22.15
N ILE A 166 -27.20 -12.28 -21.27
CA ILE A 166 -27.88 -11.15 -20.61
C ILE A 166 -27.55 -9.89 -21.40
N LYS A 167 -28.57 -9.13 -21.82
CA LYS A 167 -28.35 -7.85 -22.48
C LYS A 167 -27.75 -6.87 -21.46
N PRO A 168 -26.57 -6.29 -21.72
CA PRO A 168 -25.90 -5.43 -20.75
C PRO A 168 -26.70 -4.15 -20.53
N ASP A 169 -27.01 -3.86 -19.27
CA ASP A 169 -27.48 -2.55 -18.83
C ASP A 169 -26.26 -1.64 -18.56
N GLN A 170 -26.24 -0.48 -19.21
CA GLN A 170 -25.07 0.39 -19.21
C GLN A 170 -24.74 0.92 -17.81
N GLU A 171 -25.75 1.24 -17.00
CA GLU A 171 -25.56 1.76 -15.65
C GLU A 171 -24.96 0.69 -14.72
N THR A 172 -25.54 -0.51 -14.74
CA THR A 172 -25.06 -1.67 -13.97
C THR A 172 -23.62 -2.04 -14.35
N VAL A 173 -23.33 -2.09 -15.66
CA VAL A 173 -21.98 -2.39 -16.18
C VAL A 173 -20.96 -1.34 -15.74
N LEU A 174 -21.28 -0.05 -15.86
CA LEU A 174 -20.37 1.03 -15.46
C LEU A 174 -20.12 1.02 -13.95
N ASN A 175 -21.14 0.74 -13.16
CA ASN A 175 -21.00 0.62 -11.70
C ASN A 175 -20.06 -0.52 -11.31
N HIS A 176 -20.25 -1.72 -11.88
CA HIS A 176 -19.36 -2.86 -11.62
C HIS A 176 -17.92 -2.59 -12.09
N PHE A 177 -17.74 -2.02 -13.29
CA PHE A 177 -16.42 -1.65 -13.78
C PHE A 177 -15.72 -0.68 -12.82
N ARG A 178 -16.40 0.39 -12.40
CA ARG A 178 -15.83 1.38 -11.47
C ARG A 178 -15.40 0.73 -10.16
N ARG A 179 -16.28 -0.07 -9.55
CA ARG A 179 -16.00 -0.75 -8.27
C ARG A 179 -14.80 -1.68 -8.35
N ILE A 180 -14.71 -2.50 -9.41
CA ILE A 180 -13.57 -3.41 -9.63
C ILE A 180 -12.29 -2.61 -9.88
N ASN A 181 -12.35 -1.59 -10.72
CA ASN A 181 -11.20 -0.78 -11.07
C ASN A 181 -10.62 -0.06 -9.84
N ASP A 182 -11.49 0.58 -9.04
CA ASP A 182 -11.10 1.31 -7.84
C ASP A 182 -10.51 0.37 -6.79
N CYS A 183 -11.15 -0.78 -6.52
CA CYS A 183 -10.66 -1.72 -5.53
C CYS A 183 -9.34 -2.38 -5.96
N TYR A 184 -9.18 -2.68 -7.25
CA TYR A 184 -7.96 -3.30 -7.78
C TYR A 184 -6.80 -2.31 -7.84
N HIS A 185 -7.03 -1.05 -8.22
CA HIS A 185 -5.99 -0.01 -8.15
C HIS A 185 -5.53 0.25 -6.73
N HIS A 186 -6.48 0.37 -5.80
CA HIS A 186 -6.16 0.53 -4.38
C HIS A 186 -5.38 -0.67 -3.84
N PHE A 187 -5.71 -1.89 -4.29
CA PHE A 187 -4.94 -3.07 -3.93
C PHE A 187 -3.51 -3.00 -4.50
N LEU A 188 -3.35 -2.75 -5.80
CA LEU A 188 -2.04 -2.73 -6.47
C LEU A 188 -1.08 -1.66 -5.93
N SER A 189 -1.58 -0.52 -5.45
CA SER A 189 -0.72 0.51 -4.84
C SER A 189 0.02 0.01 -3.60
N HIS A 190 -0.49 -1.04 -2.94
CA HIS A 190 0.11 -1.63 -1.74
C HIS A 190 0.98 -2.85 -2.03
N TYR A 191 0.68 -3.63 -3.08
CA TYR A 191 1.34 -4.93 -3.33
C TYR A 191 2.34 -4.95 -4.48
N SER A 192 2.46 -3.87 -5.27
CA SER A 192 3.30 -3.80 -6.48
C SER A 192 4.83 -3.83 -6.25
N ALA A 193 5.29 -4.27 -5.08
CA ALA A 193 6.71 -4.43 -4.78
C ALA A 193 7.36 -5.57 -5.59
N PRO A 194 8.66 -5.45 -5.95
CA PRO A 194 9.41 -6.51 -6.62
C PRO A 194 9.60 -7.69 -5.66
N GLY A 195 8.73 -8.69 -5.79
CA GLY A 195 8.65 -9.89 -4.94
C GLY A 195 7.36 -10.68 -5.18
N ASN A 196 6.26 -9.97 -5.45
CA ASN A 196 4.92 -10.54 -5.66
C ASN A 196 4.53 -10.70 -7.14
N SER A 197 5.49 -10.68 -8.07
CA SER A 197 5.20 -10.50 -9.50
C SER A 197 4.41 -11.64 -10.13
N ILE A 198 4.57 -12.87 -9.65
CA ILE A 198 3.88 -14.05 -10.21
C ILE A 198 2.45 -14.11 -9.66
N GLU A 199 2.31 -13.96 -8.35
CA GLU A 199 1.04 -13.98 -7.61
C GLU A 199 0.15 -12.82 -8.05
N LEU A 200 0.71 -11.63 -8.29
CA LEU A 200 -0.01 -10.50 -8.86
C LEU A 200 -0.44 -10.75 -10.31
N PHE A 201 0.35 -11.48 -11.09
CA PHE A 201 -0.02 -11.83 -12.46
C PHE A 201 -1.19 -12.83 -12.47
N GLU A 202 -1.15 -13.84 -11.61
CA GLU A 202 -2.26 -14.78 -11.42
C GLU A 202 -3.52 -14.07 -10.93
N LEU A 203 -3.38 -13.19 -9.92
CA LEU A 203 -4.50 -12.41 -9.41
C LEU A 203 -5.09 -11.50 -10.50
N ARG A 204 -4.26 -10.84 -11.32
CA ARG A 204 -4.70 -10.04 -12.46
C ARG A 204 -5.55 -10.86 -13.43
N GLU A 205 -5.12 -12.06 -13.76
CA GLU A 205 -5.87 -12.95 -14.66
C GLU A 205 -7.26 -13.27 -14.09
N LYS A 206 -7.35 -13.57 -12.79
CA LYS A 206 -8.64 -13.91 -12.15
C LYS A 206 -9.56 -12.70 -12.03
N ILE A 207 -9.01 -11.53 -11.67
CA ILE A 207 -9.77 -10.27 -11.61
C ILE A 207 -10.26 -9.84 -13.00
N THR A 208 -9.43 -10.02 -14.03
CA THR A 208 -9.85 -9.77 -15.42
C THR A 208 -11.01 -10.68 -15.80
N LYS A 209 -10.98 -11.97 -15.40
CA LYS A 209 -12.10 -12.88 -15.63
C LYS A 209 -13.36 -12.42 -14.88
N VAL A 210 -13.27 -12.07 -13.60
CA VAL A 210 -14.42 -11.52 -12.87
C VAL A 210 -15.00 -10.31 -13.60
N LEU A 211 -14.14 -9.37 -14.02
CA LEU A 211 -14.54 -8.18 -14.77
C LEU A 211 -15.25 -8.52 -16.08
N LEU A 212 -14.80 -9.52 -16.83
CA LEU A 212 -15.49 -9.98 -18.04
C LEU A 212 -16.88 -10.52 -17.71
N TYR A 213 -17.00 -11.30 -16.64
CA TYR A 213 -18.27 -11.89 -16.21
C TYR A 213 -19.26 -10.88 -15.62
N THR A 214 -18.80 -9.75 -15.11
CA THR A 214 -19.68 -8.68 -14.56
C THR A 214 -20.03 -7.61 -15.59
N ILE A 215 -19.23 -7.45 -16.64
CA ILE A 215 -19.46 -6.45 -17.70
C ILE A 215 -20.16 -7.05 -18.91
N TYR A 216 -19.66 -8.18 -19.39
CA TYR A 216 -20.16 -8.81 -20.60
C TYR A 216 -21.12 -9.97 -20.33
N TRP A 217 -21.20 -10.40 -19.06
CA TRP A 217 -21.94 -11.57 -18.64
C TRP A 217 -21.48 -12.84 -19.38
N ARG A 218 -21.90 -14.01 -18.91
CA ARG A 218 -21.58 -15.24 -19.64
C ARG A 218 -22.37 -15.29 -20.95
N VAL A 219 -21.75 -15.85 -21.98
CA VAL A 219 -22.43 -16.32 -23.18
C VAL A 219 -22.37 -17.85 -23.17
N GLY A 220 -23.52 -18.50 -23.27
CA GLY A 220 -23.61 -19.96 -23.26
C GLY A 220 -24.40 -20.47 -24.46
N ASP A 221 -23.99 -21.59 -25.04
CA ASP A 221 -24.68 -22.18 -26.19
C ASP A 221 -25.84 -23.07 -25.74
N ASN A 222 -27.04 -22.80 -26.24
CA ASN A 222 -28.28 -23.56 -26.04
C ASN A 222 -28.60 -23.87 -24.57
N LEU A 223 -28.29 -22.95 -23.66
CA LEU A 223 -28.54 -23.13 -22.24
C LEU A 223 -29.97 -22.72 -21.89
N SER A 224 -30.65 -23.55 -21.11
CA SER A 224 -31.84 -23.12 -20.38
C SER A 224 -31.47 -22.02 -19.38
N ASP A 225 -32.45 -21.19 -19.06
CA ASP A 225 -32.37 -20.14 -18.06
C ASP A 225 -31.77 -20.60 -16.72
N GLU A 226 -32.23 -21.75 -16.23
CA GLU A 226 -31.77 -22.35 -14.98
C GLU A 226 -30.32 -22.82 -15.08
N LYS A 227 -29.95 -23.44 -16.22
CA LYS A 227 -28.59 -23.94 -16.45
C LYS A 227 -27.60 -22.80 -16.60
N PHE A 228 -27.98 -21.73 -17.30
CA PHE A 228 -27.18 -20.52 -17.45
C PHE A 228 -26.89 -19.89 -16.07
N ARG A 229 -27.92 -19.67 -15.24
CA ARG A 229 -27.76 -19.08 -13.90
C ARG A 229 -26.92 -19.97 -12.99
N SER A 230 -27.15 -21.28 -13.03
CA SER A 230 -26.38 -22.25 -12.25
C SER A 230 -24.89 -22.23 -12.62
N ASP A 231 -24.57 -22.30 -13.92
CA ASP A 231 -23.19 -22.35 -14.34
C ASP A 231 -22.47 -21.00 -14.13
N TYR A 232 -23.16 -19.87 -14.36
CA TYR A 232 -22.65 -18.52 -14.06
C TYR A 232 -22.27 -18.37 -12.58
N LYS A 233 -23.17 -18.76 -11.68
CA LYS A 233 -22.94 -18.75 -10.23
C LYS A 233 -21.76 -19.64 -9.84
N ASN A 234 -21.69 -20.85 -10.40
CA ASN A 234 -20.60 -21.79 -10.10
C ASN A 234 -19.24 -21.25 -10.55
N GLU A 235 -19.17 -20.64 -11.73
CA GLU A 235 -17.93 -20.05 -12.26
C GLU A 235 -17.45 -18.85 -11.44
N LEU A 236 -18.36 -17.94 -11.07
CA LEU A 236 -18.00 -16.82 -10.21
C LEU A 236 -17.53 -17.27 -8.81
N HIS A 237 -18.18 -18.27 -8.22
CA HIS A 237 -17.73 -18.84 -6.95
C HIS A 237 -16.36 -19.54 -7.07
N LEU A 238 -16.10 -20.22 -8.19
CA LEU A 238 -14.80 -20.81 -8.47
C LEU A 238 -13.71 -19.73 -8.59
N LEU A 239 -13.99 -18.64 -9.31
CA LEU A 239 -13.09 -17.50 -9.42
C LEU A 239 -12.82 -16.86 -8.06
N LEU A 240 -13.85 -16.66 -7.22
CA LEU A 240 -13.68 -16.15 -5.86
C LEU A 240 -12.77 -17.05 -5.02
N ARG A 241 -12.93 -18.38 -5.14
CA ARG A 241 -12.04 -19.34 -4.44
C ARG A 241 -10.59 -19.21 -4.92
N GLN A 242 -10.38 -19.07 -6.23
CA GLN A 242 -9.04 -18.88 -6.81
C GLN A 242 -8.41 -17.55 -6.36
N ILE A 243 -9.20 -16.48 -6.28
CA ILE A 243 -8.75 -15.18 -5.76
C ILE A 243 -8.33 -15.30 -4.30
N LYS A 244 -9.14 -15.98 -3.45
CA LYS A 244 -8.77 -16.25 -2.05
C LYS A 244 -7.44 -16.99 -1.94
N GLN A 245 -7.21 -17.98 -2.81
CA GLN A 245 -5.96 -18.74 -2.85
C GLN A 245 -4.78 -17.85 -3.25
N ALA A 246 -4.89 -17.09 -4.34
CA ALA A 246 -3.84 -16.19 -4.79
C ALA A 246 -3.47 -15.14 -3.73
N LEU A 247 -4.47 -14.58 -3.02
CA LEU A 247 -4.26 -13.63 -1.94
C LEU A 247 -3.55 -14.24 -0.73
N ALA A 248 -3.73 -15.53 -0.46
CA ALA A 248 -3.07 -16.22 0.65
C ALA A 248 -1.55 -16.41 0.43
N PHE A 249 -1.09 -16.33 -0.83
CA PHE A 249 0.32 -16.45 -1.21
C PHE A 249 1.04 -15.10 -1.38
N LEU A 250 0.33 -13.97 -1.27
CA LEU A 250 0.93 -12.64 -1.34
C LEU A 250 1.58 -12.27 -0.01
N GLU A 251 2.87 -11.91 -0.06
CA GLU A 251 3.64 -11.36 1.07
C GLU A 251 3.49 -9.84 1.19
#